data_AF-A0A418E5D8-F1
#
_entry.id   AF-A0A418E5D8-F1
#
_cell.length_a   1.000
_cell.length_b   1.000
_cell.length_c   1.000
_cell.angle_alpha   90.00
_cell.angle_beta   90.00
_cell.angle_gamma   90.00
#
_symmetry.space_group_name_H-M   'P 1'
#
loop_
_entity.id
_entity.type
_entity.pdbx_description
1 polymer ?
#
loop_
_entity_poly.entity_id
_entity_poly.type
_entity_poly.pdbx_seq_one_letter_code
_entity_poly.pdbx_strand_id
1 'polypeptide(L)'
;MQMALLECDSKEALKVCEEKFQLALATKTAQLQQACDNAIAAHKKTAQEALDEAVASTRDAVERTTAKAVEDEWREKLLAQKVALEEALQQACNEVEARVLQTSVEQHHVALKQWEEAKAAELAKVQSTLRGQFAQQTHDSEMALRREKEIAVQAVNDQWAMKLDALTSVQQALEEAEDASFDLQEELATVKKQHVFRHVMLVHSGMRKLQHLEDEVDSVYGNVYDTLVNYKRDQLVAHRSASNVVTSELSVLQAQIAEVVKTKSEGEDEVQKALAELGSLEEEIGAIQLMKDGHVNQAQVARKRRMHQEMEAMLEGIETKRTRVRTIETKQQELQSLHKQKEDEMKGLERQLVQILVEQQKQLLTLVTSVKTTSSSDRSSSVPA
;
A
#
# COMPACT_ATOMS: atom_id res chain seq x y z
N MET A 1 -80.91 13.72 -245.24
CA MET A 1 -79.54 13.45 -244.73
C MET A 1 -78.96 14.71 -244.08
N GLN A 2 -79.53 15.19 -242.96
CA GLN A 2 -79.05 16.41 -242.26
C GLN A 2 -79.32 16.47 -240.73
N MET A 3 -79.90 15.44 -240.10
CA MET A 3 -80.15 15.44 -238.63
C MET A 3 -79.03 14.82 -237.77
N ALA A 4 -78.08 14.10 -238.36
CA ALA A 4 -77.08 13.34 -237.59
C ALA A 4 -75.88 14.16 -237.06
N LEU A 5 -75.74 15.43 -237.47
CA LEU A 5 -74.58 16.28 -237.12
C LEU A 5 -74.84 17.24 -235.94
N LEU A 6 -76.08 17.46 -235.51
CA LEU A 6 -76.43 18.41 -234.44
C LEU A 6 -76.50 17.80 -233.04
N GLU A 7 -76.64 16.48 -232.90
CA GLU A 7 -76.71 15.83 -231.58
C GLU A 7 -75.35 15.45 -230.99
N CYS A 8 -74.28 15.37 -231.80
CA CYS A 8 -72.93 15.13 -231.27
C CYS A 8 -72.43 16.32 -230.41
N ASP A 9 -72.64 17.55 -230.87
CA ASP A 9 -72.13 18.75 -230.18
C ASP A 9 -72.79 18.98 -228.80
N SER A 10 -74.02 18.51 -228.59
CA SER A 10 -74.70 18.60 -227.28
C SER A 10 -74.09 17.67 -226.23
N LYS A 11 -73.50 16.54 -226.63
CA LYS A 11 -72.91 15.58 -225.69
C LYS A 11 -71.53 16.03 -225.20
N GLU A 12 -70.77 16.71 -226.05
CA GLU A 12 -69.45 17.23 -225.70
C GLU A 12 -69.55 18.34 -224.64
N ALA A 13 -70.52 19.25 -224.74
CA ALA A 13 -70.72 20.35 -223.79
C ALA A 13 -71.15 19.89 -222.39
N LEU A 14 -71.97 18.84 -222.30
CA LEU A 14 -72.38 18.25 -221.01
C LEU A 14 -71.17 17.65 -220.27
N LYS A 15 -70.26 17.01 -221.00
CA LYS A 15 -69.07 16.39 -220.44
C LYS A 15 -68.12 17.41 -219.80
N VAL A 16 -67.93 18.56 -220.44
CA VAL A 16 -67.10 19.66 -219.90
C VAL A 16 -67.70 20.29 -218.64
N CYS A 17 -69.03 20.41 -218.58
CA CYS A 17 -69.71 20.87 -217.36
C CYS A 17 -69.56 19.87 -216.21
N GLU A 18 -69.65 18.57 -216.51
CA GLU A 18 -69.49 17.52 -215.52
C GLU A 18 -68.06 17.48 -214.97
N GLU A 19 -67.04 17.63 -215.83
CA GLU A 19 -65.64 17.74 -215.42
C GLU A 19 -65.38 18.96 -214.52
N LYS A 20 -65.94 20.13 -214.85
CA LYS A 20 -65.82 21.33 -214.00
C LYS A 20 -66.50 21.15 -212.64
N PHE A 21 -67.66 20.51 -212.59
CA PHE A 21 -68.34 20.22 -211.34
C PHE A 21 -67.51 19.26 -210.48
N GLN A 22 -66.97 18.19 -211.08
CA GLN A 22 -66.11 17.24 -210.38
C GLN A 22 -64.83 17.90 -209.83
N LEU A 23 -64.22 18.81 -210.57
CA LEU A 23 -63.04 19.56 -210.10
C LEU A 23 -63.37 20.49 -208.93
N ALA A 24 -64.51 21.20 -209.00
CA ALA A 24 -64.99 22.06 -207.92
C ALA A 24 -65.34 21.25 -206.66
N LEU A 25 -65.94 20.08 -206.84
CA LEU A 25 -66.27 19.16 -205.76
C LEU A 25 -65.00 18.64 -205.08
N ALA A 26 -64.01 18.17 -205.85
CA ALA A 26 -62.72 17.72 -205.33
C ALA A 26 -61.99 18.83 -204.55
N THR A 27 -62.00 20.07 -205.07
CA THR A 27 -61.37 21.21 -204.39
C THR A 27 -62.07 21.54 -203.08
N LYS A 28 -63.40 21.54 -203.05
CA LYS A 28 -64.15 21.78 -201.81
C LYS A 28 -63.99 20.65 -200.79
N THR A 29 -63.95 19.41 -201.25
CA THR A 29 -63.67 18.25 -200.38
C THR A 29 -62.26 18.35 -199.79
N ALA A 30 -61.25 18.73 -200.56
CA ALA A 30 -59.89 18.92 -200.05
C ALA A 30 -59.79 20.07 -199.03
N GLN A 31 -60.49 21.19 -199.28
CA GLN A 31 -60.54 22.31 -198.33
C GLN A 31 -61.22 21.92 -197.01
N LEU A 32 -62.35 21.19 -197.09
CA LEU A 32 -63.04 20.68 -195.90
C LEU A 32 -62.19 19.65 -195.15
N GLN A 33 -61.49 18.77 -195.88
CA GLN A 33 -60.58 17.80 -195.28
C GLN A 33 -59.44 18.50 -194.55
N GLN A 34 -58.79 19.49 -195.18
CA GLN A 34 -57.73 20.27 -194.55
C GLN A 34 -58.23 21.07 -193.34
N ALA A 35 -59.44 21.63 -193.40
CA ALA A 35 -60.05 22.31 -192.26
C ALA A 35 -60.34 21.34 -191.10
N CYS A 36 -60.85 20.14 -191.39
CA CYS A 36 -61.05 19.08 -190.41
C CYS A 36 -59.71 18.64 -189.79
N ASP A 37 -58.68 18.39 -190.60
CA ASP A 37 -57.37 17.95 -190.12
C ASP A 37 -56.72 19.02 -189.23
N ASN A 38 -56.82 20.29 -189.60
CA ASN A 38 -56.35 21.41 -188.78
C ASN A 38 -57.12 21.53 -187.45
N ALA A 39 -58.44 21.34 -187.45
CA ALA A 39 -59.25 21.36 -186.24
C ALA A 39 -58.91 20.17 -185.32
N ILE A 40 -58.71 18.97 -185.88
CA ILE A 40 -58.28 17.79 -185.13
C ILE A 40 -56.90 18.03 -184.52
N ALA A 41 -55.95 18.59 -185.26
CA ALA A 41 -54.63 18.92 -184.74
C ALA A 41 -54.68 19.95 -183.61
N ALA A 42 -55.49 21.00 -183.73
CA ALA A 42 -55.69 22.00 -182.70
C ALA A 42 -56.34 21.40 -181.44
N HIS A 43 -57.38 20.57 -181.60
CA HIS A 43 -58.01 19.86 -180.48
C HIS A 43 -57.03 18.89 -179.80
N LYS A 44 -56.22 18.16 -180.58
CA LYS A 44 -55.20 17.25 -180.03
C LYS A 44 -54.14 18.02 -179.24
N LYS A 45 -53.67 19.16 -179.74
CA LYS A 45 -52.71 20.01 -179.04
C LYS A 45 -53.29 20.55 -177.73
N THR A 46 -54.52 21.07 -177.77
CA THR A 46 -55.22 21.59 -176.58
C THR A 46 -55.45 20.49 -175.55
N ALA A 47 -55.83 19.29 -175.99
CA ALA A 47 -56.00 18.13 -175.11
C ALA A 47 -54.67 17.67 -174.49
N GLN A 48 -53.56 17.74 -175.24
CA GLN A 48 -52.23 17.41 -174.73
C GLN A 48 -51.78 18.42 -173.67
N GLU A 49 -51.95 19.72 -173.91
CA GLU A 49 -51.61 20.77 -172.94
C GLU A 49 -52.44 20.62 -171.65
N ALA A 50 -53.74 20.33 -171.77
CA ALA A 50 -54.60 20.08 -170.63
C ALA A 50 -54.21 18.80 -169.85
N LEU A 51 -53.76 17.76 -170.55
CA LEU A 51 -53.24 16.54 -169.93
C LEU A 51 -51.94 16.83 -169.17
N ASP A 52 -51.00 17.54 -169.79
CA ASP A 52 -49.71 17.87 -169.19
C ASP A 52 -49.89 18.77 -167.95
N GLU A 53 -50.84 19.72 -167.99
CA GLU A 53 -51.22 20.55 -166.85
C GLU A 53 -51.86 19.73 -165.72
N ALA A 54 -52.77 18.80 -166.03
CA ALA A 54 -53.36 17.90 -165.04
C ALA A 54 -52.32 16.97 -164.41
N VAL A 55 -51.37 16.46 -165.20
CA VAL A 55 -50.25 15.64 -164.71
C VAL A 55 -49.34 16.45 -163.80
N ALA A 56 -49.00 17.69 -164.16
CA ALA A 56 -48.21 18.57 -163.30
C ALA A 56 -48.93 18.89 -161.99
N SER A 57 -50.22 19.25 -162.05
CA SER A 57 -51.01 19.55 -160.84
C SER A 57 -51.15 18.35 -159.92
N THR A 58 -51.35 17.14 -160.46
CA THR A 58 -51.42 15.92 -159.65
C THR A 58 -50.07 15.56 -159.06
N ARG A 59 -48.98 15.71 -159.82
CA ARG A 59 -47.61 15.52 -159.31
C ARG A 59 -47.32 16.46 -158.14
N ASP A 60 -47.59 17.75 -158.27
CA ASP A 60 -47.35 18.74 -157.20
C ASP A 60 -48.20 18.44 -155.96
N ALA A 61 -49.43 17.97 -156.15
CA ALA A 61 -50.31 17.57 -155.05
C ALA A 61 -49.78 16.32 -154.32
N VAL A 62 -49.30 15.31 -155.07
CA VAL A 62 -48.70 14.10 -154.50
C VAL A 62 -47.39 14.45 -153.78
N GLU A 63 -46.50 15.24 -154.38
CA GLU A 63 -45.24 15.68 -153.75
C GLU A 63 -45.50 16.43 -152.44
N ARG A 64 -46.43 17.41 -152.43
CA ARG A 64 -46.78 18.14 -151.20
C ARG A 64 -47.41 17.26 -150.12
N THR A 65 -48.32 16.37 -150.49
CA THR A 65 -49.01 15.49 -149.52
C THR A 65 -48.09 14.43 -148.95
N THR A 66 -47.25 13.82 -149.78
CA THR A 66 -46.24 12.85 -149.34
C THR A 66 -45.14 13.49 -148.50
N ALA A 67 -44.62 14.66 -148.90
CA ALA A 67 -43.64 15.39 -148.09
C ALA A 67 -44.21 15.75 -146.72
N LYS A 68 -45.44 16.27 -146.67
CA LYS A 68 -46.11 16.59 -145.41
C LYS A 68 -46.34 15.35 -144.54
N ALA A 69 -46.82 14.25 -145.13
CA ALA A 69 -47.05 13.01 -144.39
C ALA A 69 -45.74 12.46 -143.78
N VAL A 70 -44.65 12.49 -144.55
CA VAL A 70 -43.32 12.07 -144.07
C VAL A 70 -42.81 13.01 -142.98
N GLU A 71 -42.95 14.32 -143.13
CA GLU A 71 -42.58 15.28 -142.09
C GLU A 71 -43.39 15.09 -140.80
N ASP A 72 -44.70 14.90 -140.89
CA ASP A 72 -45.58 14.69 -139.74
C ASP A 72 -45.21 13.37 -139.03
N GLU A 73 -44.97 12.28 -139.77
CA GLU A 73 -44.53 10.99 -139.20
C GLU A 73 -43.16 11.11 -138.50
N TRP A 74 -42.21 11.84 -139.08
CA TRP A 74 -40.91 12.09 -138.45
C TRP A 74 -41.04 12.97 -137.20
N ARG A 75 -41.89 14.01 -137.23
CA ARG A 75 -42.16 14.85 -136.06
C ARG A 75 -42.79 14.05 -134.93
N GLU A 76 -43.77 13.20 -135.23
CA GLU A 76 -44.39 12.30 -134.24
C GLU A 76 -43.37 11.33 -133.64
N LYS A 77 -42.53 10.69 -134.46
CA LYS A 77 -41.46 9.81 -133.98
C LYS A 77 -40.45 10.54 -133.11
N LEU A 78 -40.04 11.75 -133.49
CA LEU A 78 -39.10 12.56 -132.72
C LEU A 78 -39.71 13.02 -131.39
N LEU A 79 -40.98 13.41 -131.36
CA LEU A 79 -41.69 13.76 -130.13
C LEU A 79 -41.84 12.56 -129.20
N ALA A 80 -42.23 11.39 -129.74
CA ALA A 80 -42.32 10.17 -128.96
C ALA A 80 -40.96 9.76 -128.38
N GLN A 81 -39.87 9.84 -129.16
CA GLN A 81 -38.51 9.59 -128.67
C GLN A 81 -38.10 10.60 -127.60
N LYS A 82 -38.42 11.89 -127.78
CA LYS A 82 -38.11 12.92 -126.80
C LYS A 82 -38.82 12.64 -125.46
N VAL A 83 -40.12 12.36 -125.49
CA VAL A 83 -40.90 12.05 -124.27
C VAL A 83 -40.34 10.80 -123.59
N ALA A 84 -40.03 9.74 -124.35
CA ALA A 84 -39.44 8.53 -123.79
C ALA A 84 -38.07 8.78 -123.12
N LEU A 85 -37.24 9.65 -123.69
CA LEU A 85 -35.96 10.04 -123.10
C LEU A 85 -36.13 10.92 -121.85
N GLU A 86 -37.09 11.85 -121.86
CA GLU A 86 -37.41 12.68 -120.70
C GLU A 86 -37.94 11.83 -119.53
N GLU A 87 -38.82 10.86 -119.80
CA GLU A 87 -39.31 9.90 -118.81
C GLU A 87 -38.18 9.02 -118.26
N ALA A 88 -37.31 8.50 -119.14
CA ALA A 88 -36.15 7.70 -118.72
C ALA A 88 -35.16 8.50 -117.87
N LEU A 89 -34.92 9.78 -118.21
CA LEU A 89 -34.06 10.66 -117.43
C LEU A 89 -34.68 10.98 -116.06
N GLN A 90 -35.99 11.26 -116.00
CA GLN A 90 -36.67 11.49 -114.73
C GLN A 90 -36.65 10.26 -113.84
N GLN A 91 -36.84 9.06 -114.39
CA GLN A 91 -36.71 7.80 -113.65
C GLN A 91 -35.29 7.63 -113.10
N ALA A 92 -34.26 7.85 -113.93
CA ALA A 92 -32.87 7.76 -113.50
C ALA A 92 -32.54 8.77 -112.39
N CYS A 93 -33.03 10.01 -112.48
CA CYS A 93 -32.87 11.02 -111.43
C CYS A 93 -33.53 10.57 -110.11
N ASN A 94 -34.79 10.11 -110.16
CA ASN A 94 -35.51 9.64 -108.97
C ASN A 94 -34.80 8.43 -108.32
N GLU A 95 -34.27 7.51 -109.12
CA GLU A 95 -33.50 6.36 -108.61
C GLU A 95 -32.20 6.80 -107.93
N VAL A 96 -31.48 7.76 -108.51
CA VAL A 96 -30.25 8.29 -107.91
C VAL A 96 -30.57 9.02 -106.60
N GLU A 97 -31.60 9.86 -106.57
CA GLU A 97 -32.05 10.54 -105.34
C GLU A 97 -32.44 9.54 -104.25
N ALA A 98 -33.21 8.51 -104.59
CA ALA A 98 -33.58 7.46 -103.65
C ALA A 98 -32.36 6.72 -103.08
N ARG A 99 -31.39 6.37 -103.93
CA ARG A 99 -30.14 5.70 -103.49
C ARG A 99 -29.28 6.61 -102.60
N VAL A 100 -29.18 7.89 -102.93
CA VAL A 100 -28.42 8.88 -102.13
C VAL A 100 -29.08 9.07 -100.77
N LEU A 101 -30.41 9.24 -100.72
CA LEU A 101 -31.16 9.36 -99.47
C LEU A 101 -31.02 8.10 -98.61
N GLN A 102 -31.16 6.91 -99.20
CA GLN A 102 -31.00 5.65 -98.49
C GLN A 102 -29.59 5.52 -97.91
N THR A 103 -28.55 5.79 -98.71
CA THR A 103 -27.16 5.70 -98.26
C THR A 103 -26.87 6.71 -97.13
N SER A 104 -27.40 7.94 -97.23
CA SER A 104 -27.25 8.96 -96.19
C SER A 104 -27.94 8.55 -94.89
N VAL A 105 -29.17 8.02 -94.95
CA VAL A 105 -29.91 7.53 -93.77
C VAL A 105 -29.16 6.37 -93.12
N GLU A 106 -28.67 5.41 -93.91
CA GLU A 106 -27.89 4.27 -93.41
C GLU A 106 -26.59 4.75 -92.73
N GLN A 107 -25.86 5.69 -93.34
CA GLN A 107 -24.65 6.27 -92.75
C GLN A 107 -24.94 6.99 -91.43
N HIS A 108 -25.99 7.81 -91.36
CA HIS A 108 -26.38 8.49 -90.13
C HIS A 108 -26.83 7.51 -89.05
N HIS A 109 -27.55 6.45 -89.41
CA HIS A 109 -27.97 5.43 -88.47
C HIS A 109 -26.77 4.68 -87.88
N VAL A 110 -25.79 4.30 -88.71
CA VAL A 110 -24.54 3.67 -88.26
C VAL A 110 -23.74 4.62 -87.37
N ALA A 111 -23.60 5.89 -87.75
CA ALA A 111 -22.87 6.88 -86.95
C ALA A 111 -23.54 7.13 -85.59
N LEU A 112 -24.88 7.21 -85.56
CA LEU A 112 -25.63 7.38 -84.31
C LEU A 112 -25.42 6.17 -83.39
N LYS A 113 -25.55 4.95 -83.93
CA LYS A 113 -25.35 3.72 -83.16
C LYS A 113 -23.92 3.63 -82.58
N GLN A 114 -22.91 3.95 -83.39
CA GLN A 114 -21.51 3.99 -82.93
C GLN A 114 -21.30 5.03 -81.84
N TRP A 115 -21.94 6.19 -81.94
CA TRP A 115 -21.86 7.23 -80.92
C TRP A 115 -22.53 6.81 -79.61
N GLU A 116 -23.71 6.18 -79.68
CA GLU A 116 -24.42 5.65 -78.51
C GLU A 116 -23.61 4.55 -77.81
N GLU A 117 -23.03 3.61 -78.56
CA GLU A 117 -22.16 2.55 -78.04
C GLU A 117 -20.89 3.14 -77.39
N ALA A 118 -20.26 4.13 -78.01
CA ALA A 118 -19.09 4.80 -77.45
C ALA A 118 -19.43 5.53 -76.14
N LYS A 119 -20.58 6.22 -76.07
CA LYS A 119 -21.03 6.90 -74.85
C LYS A 119 -21.41 5.92 -73.75
N ALA A 120 -22.04 4.80 -74.09
CA ALA A 120 -22.32 3.73 -73.13
C ALA A 120 -21.01 3.15 -72.55
N ALA A 121 -19.98 2.94 -73.39
CA ALA A 121 -18.68 2.46 -72.95
C ALA A 121 -17.95 3.46 -72.04
N GLU A 122 -17.97 4.76 -72.38
CA GLU A 122 -17.42 5.82 -71.52
C GLU A 122 -18.12 5.87 -70.16
N LEU A 123 -19.45 5.80 -70.15
CA LEU A 123 -20.25 5.82 -68.92
C LEU A 123 -19.97 4.58 -68.06
N ALA A 124 -19.86 3.39 -68.67
CA ALA A 124 -19.48 2.16 -67.98
C ALA A 124 -18.07 2.25 -67.37
N LYS A 125 -17.11 2.85 -68.08
CA LYS A 125 -15.74 3.08 -67.59
C LYS A 125 -15.70 4.05 -66.41
N VAL A 126 -16.45 5.15 -66.48
CA VAL A 126 -16.55 6.11 -65.37
C VAL A 126 -17.20 5.44 -64.15
N GLN A 127 -18.28 4.69 -64.35
CA GLN A 127 -18.94 3.97 -63.27
C GLN A 127 -18.03 2.92 -62.62
N SER A 128 -17.27 2.13 -63.40
CA SER A 128 -16.34 1.15 -62.84
C SER A 128 -15.20 1.81 -62.08
N THR A 129 -14.67 2.93 -62.60
CA THR A 129 -13.60 3.70 -61.95
C THR A 129 -14.08 4.28 -60.61
N LEU A 130 -15.27 4.91 -60.58
CA LEU A 130 -15.85 5.45 -59.35
C LEU A 130 -16.11 4.35 -58.32
N ARG A 131 -16.69 3.21 -58.73
CA ARG A 131 -16.89 2.07 -57.82
C ARG A 131 -15.56 1.56 -57.26
N GLY A 132 -14.52 1.47 -58.09
CA GLY A 132 -13.18 1.09 -57.66
C GLY A 132 -12.58 2.08 -56.65
N GLN A 133 -12.71 3.39 -56.91
CA GLN A 133 -12.23 4.44 -56.00
C GLN A 133 -12.97 4.41 -54.66
N PHE A 134 -14.29 4.27 -54.66
CA PHE A 134 -15.07 4.16 -53.42
C PHE A 134 -14.71 2.89 -52.63
N ALA A 135 -14.55 1.75 -53.30
CA ALA A 135 -14.14 0.51 -52.66
C ALA A 135 -12.74 0.64 -52.03
N GLN A 136 -11.78 1.22 -52.76
CA GLN A 136 -10.43 1.45 -52.27
C GLN A 136 -10.41 2.43 -51.07
N GLN A 137 -11.09 3.57 -51.18
CA GLN A 137 -11.18 4.54 -50.11
C GLN A 137 -11.82 3.95 -48.85
N THR A 138 -12.88 3.16 -49.01
CA THR A 138 -13.54 2.47 -47.90
C THR A 138 -12.57 1.48 -47.25
N HIS A 139 -11.88 0.65 -48.04
CA HIS A 139 -10.89 -0.29 -47.53
C HIS A 139 -9.75 0.41 -46.79
N ASP A 140 -9.18 1.47 -47.37
CA ASP A 140 -8.09 2.23 -46.75
C ASP A 140 -8.53 2.88 -45.42
N SER A 141 -9.75 3.41 -45.37
CA SER A 141 -10.33 3.95 -44.14
C SER A 141 -10.57 2.89 -43.06
N GLU A 142 -11.05 1.70 -43.44
CA GLU A 142 -11.19 0.58 -42.50
C GLU A 142 -9.84 0.11 -41.98
N MET A 143 -8.83 0.01 -42.84
CA MET A 143 -7.48 -0.40 -42.45
C MET A 143 -6.82 0.64 -41.54
N ALA A 144 -7.03 1.93 -41.79
CA ALA A 144 -6.59 3.00 -40.89
C ALA A 144 -7.26 2.89 -39.51
N LEU A 145 -8.59 2.73 -39.46
CA LEU A 145 -9.34 2.55 -38.22
C LEU A 145 -8.94 1.26 -37.47
N ARG A 146 -8.66 0.16 -38.19
CA ARG A 146 -8.15 -1.08 -37.57
C ARG A 146 -6.82 -0.85 -36.90
N ARG A 147 -5.86 -0.20 -37.59
CA ARG A 147 -4.54 0.11 -37.00
C ARG A 147 -4.65 1.04 -35.79
N GLU A 148 -5.49 2.07 -35.87
CA GLU A 148 -5.72 2.98 -34.74
C GLU A 148 -6.28 2.23 -33.52
N LYS A 149 -7.27 1.35 -33.73
CA LYS A 149 -7.82 0.50 -32.67
C LYS A 149 -6.80 -0.49 -32.11
N GLU A 150 -5.98 -1.09 -32.96
CA GLU A 150 -4.94 -2.04 -32.55
C GLU A 150 -3.87 -1.35 -31.69
N ILE A 151 -3.43 -0.14 -32.07
CA ILE A 151 -2.53 0.70 -31.26
C ILE A 151 -3.17 1.04 -29.91
N ALA A 152 -4.45 1.44 -29.90
CA ALA A 152 -5.16 1.77 -28.66
C ALA A 152 -5.29 0.55 -27.73
N VAL A 153 -5.61 -0.63 -28.28
CA VAL A 153 -5.67 -1.88 -27.52
C VAL A 153 -4.31 -2.25 -26.96
N GLN A 154 -3.24 -2.15 -27.76
CA GLN A 154 -1.89 -2.42 -27.31
C GLN A 154 -1.48 -1.48 -26.16
N ALA A 155 -1.76 -0.18 -26.28
CA ALA A 155 -1.46 0.79 -25.23
C ALA A 155 -2.21 0.47 -23.91
N VAL A 156 -3.47 0.03 -23.99
CA VAL A 156 -4.24 -0.43 -22.82
C VAL A 156 -3.62 -1.68 -22.22
N ASN A 157 -3.19 -2.63 -23.04
CA ASN A 157 -2.55 -3.85 -22.59
C ASN A 157 -1.22 -3.57 -21.88
N ASP A 158 -0.39 -2.69 -22.44
CA ASP A 158 0.88 -2.28 -21.82
C ASP A 158 0.65 -1.58 -20.48
N GLN A 159 -0.37 -0.72 -20.36
CA GLN A 159 -0.75 -0.10 -19.08
C GLN A 159 -1.21 -1.13 -18.04
N TRP A 160 -1.96 -2.15 -18.46
CA TRP A 160 -2.38 -3.24 -17.58
C TRP A 160 -1.19 -4.08 -17.11
N ALA A 161 -0.24 -4.39 -17.99
CA ALA A 161 0.99 -5.09 -17.64
C ALA A 161 1.79 -4.30 -16.60
N MET A 162 2.01 -2.99 -16.82
CA MET A 162 2.71 -2.13 -15.86
C MET A 162 2.00 -2.08 -14.49
N LYS A 163 0.67 -2.02 -14.46
CA LYS A 163 -0.09 -2.03 -13.21
C LYS A 163 -0.01 -3.37 -12.51
N LEU A 164 -0.01 -4.48 -13.26
CA LEU A 164 0.13 -5.82 -12.71
C LEU A 164 1.52 -6.00 -12.08
N ASP A 165 2.59 -5.55 -12.75
CA ASP A 165 3.96 -5.58 -12.24
C ASP A 165 4.13 -4.69 -10.99
N ALA A 166 3.47 -3.52 -10.96
CA ALA A 166 3.48 -2.68 -9.77
C ALA A 166 2.73 -3.33 -8.60
N LEU A 167 1.61 -4.00 -8.86
CA LEU A 167 0.85 -4.71 -7.83
C LEU A 167 1.64 -5.89 -7.26
N THR A 168 2.29 -6.70 -8.10
CA THR A 168 3.13 -7.81 -7.64
C THR A 168 4.33 -7.31 -6.84
N SER A 169 4.97 -6.21 -7.25
CA SER A 169 6.05 -5.60 -6.47
C SER A 169 5.58 -5.11 -5.09
N VAL A 170 4.40 -4.49 -5.02
CA VAL A 170 3.83 -4.04 -3.72
C VAL A 170 3.44 -5.24 -2.85
N GLN A 171 2.90 -6.32 -3.43
CA GLN A 171 2.61 -7.54 -2.69
C GLN A 171 3.86 -8.14 -2.07
N GLN A 172 4.95 -8.24 -2.84
CA GLN A 172 6.21 -8.77 -2.34
C GLN A 172 6.80 -7.87 -1.23
N ALA A 173 6.77 -6.55 -1.39
CA ALA A 173 7.23 -5.63 -0.36
C ALA A 173 6.39 -5.68 0.93
N LEU A 174 5.09 -6.00 0.81
CA LEU A 174 4.22 -6.21 1.96
C LEU A 174 4.56 -7.50 2.69
N GLU A 175 4.75 -8.61 1.97
CA GLU A 175 5.19 -9.89 2.54
C GLU A 175 6.53 -9.74 3.29
N GLU A 176 7.52 -9.08 2.67
CA GLU A 176 8.82 -8.81 3.30
C GLU A 176 8.70 -7.95 4.57
N ALA A 177 7.76 -6.99 4.60
CA ALA A 177 7.52 -6.15 5.77
C ALA A 177 6.78 -6.90 6.89
N GLU A 178 5.85 -7.80 6.54
CA GLU A 178 5.15 -8.67 7.49
C GLU A 178 6.12 -9.65 8.16
N ASP A 179 7.01 -10.29 7.38
CA ASP A 179 8.06 -11.17 7.89
C ASP A 179 9.01 -10.41 8.84
N ALA A 180 9.51 -9.23 8.42
CA ALA A 180 10.38 -8.42 9.27
C ALA A 180 9.69 -7.97 10.58
N SER A 181 8.39 -7.68 10.53
CA SER A 181 7.61 -7.35 11.73
C SER A 181 7.48 -8.55 12.66
N PHE A 182 7.30 -9.76 12.12
CA PHE A 182 7.24 -10.99 12.90
C PHE A 182 8.57 -11.26 13.60
N ASP A 183 9.68 -11.16 12.87
CA ASP A 183 11.04 -11.34 13.42
C ASP A 183 11.33 -10.35 14.56
N LEU A 184 11.02 -9.07 14.37
CA LEU A 184 11.18 -8.05 15.41
C LEU A 184 10.33 -8.33 16.66
N GLN A 185 9.13 -8.89 16.47
CA GLN A 185 8.25 -9.26 17.58
C GLN A 185 8.82 -10.43 18.38
N GLU A 186 9.42 -11.42 17.71
CA GLU A 186 10.10 -12.55 18.35
C GLU A 186 11.37 -12.09 19.10
N GLU A 187 12.19 -11.24 18.50
CA GLU A 187 13.37 -10.65 19.15
C GLU A 187 12.98 -9.85 20.40
N LEU A 188 11.95 -9.02 20.31
CA LEU A 188 11.44 -8.24 21.45
C LEU A 188 10.96 -9.14 22.59
N ALA A 189 10.25 -10.23 22.27
CA ALA A 189 9.81 -11.21 23.26
C ALA A 189 11.01 -11.86 23.97
N THR A 190 12.05 -12.19 23.21
CA THR A 190 13.30 -12.76 23.74
C THR A 190 14.02 -11.80 24.66
N VAL A 191 14.17 -10.53 24.27
CA VAL A 191 14.79 -9.48 25.10
C VAL A 191 14.00 -9.24 26.38
N LYS A 192 12.66 -9.18 26.30
CA LYS A 192 11.80 -9.05 27.50
C LYS A 192 12.01 -10.21 28.46
N LYS A 193 12.04 -11.46 27.96
CA LYS A 193 12.30 -12.66 28.77
C LYS A 193 13.66 -12.59 29.46
N GLN A 194 14.72 -12.20 28.73
CA GLN A 194 16.06 -12.02 29.29
C GLN A 194 16.13 -10.89 30.34
N HIS A 195 15.45 -9.77 30.11
CA HIS A 195 15.38 -8.65 31.05
C HIS A 195 14.70 -9.05 32.36
N VAL A 196 13.53 -9.70 32.27
CA VAL A 196 12.80 -10.23 33.43
C VAL A 196 13.65 -11.24 34.18
N PHE A 197 14.29 -12.18 33.47
CA PHE A 197 15.19 -13.16 34.09
C PHE A 197 16.33 -12.50 34.86
N ARG A 198 17.00 -11.49 34.27
CA ARG A 198 18.07 -10.72 34.94
C ARG A 198 17.56 -10.03 36.21
N HIS A 199 16.40 -9.39 36.17
CA HIS A 199 15.81 -8.75 37.34
C HIS A 199 15.46 -9.75 38.45
N VAL A 200 14.84 -10.89 38.09
CA VAL A 200 14.54 -11.96 39.05
C VAL A 200 15.81 -12.48 39.71
N MET A 201 16.88 -12.71 38.94
CA MET A 201 18.16 -13.16 39.49
C MET A 201 18.80 -12.13 40.43
N LEU A 202 18.74 -10.84 40.09
CA LEU A 202 19.24 -9.76 40.93
C LEU A 202 18.47 -9.70 42.26
N VAL A 203 17.13 -9.67 42.19
CA VAL A 203 16.24 -9.66 43.38
C VAL A 203 16.47 -10.91 44.22
N HIS A 204 16.55 -12.09 43.61
CA HIS A 204 16.81 -13.33 44.33
C HIS A 204 18.17 -13.34 45.03
N SER A 205 19.21 -12.77 44.40
CA SER A 205 20.52 -12.61 45.04
C SER A 205 20.48 -11.60 46.20
N GLY A 206 19.73 -10.50 46.07
CA GLY A 206 19.52 -9.52 47.12
C GLY A 206 18.73 -10.09 48.31
N MET A 207 17.66 -10.84 48.04
CA MET A 207 16.88 -11.54 49.06
C MET A 207 17.75 -12.54 49.84
N ARG A 208 18.61 -13.32 49.17
CA ARG A 208 19.54 -14.23 49.87
C ARG A 208 20.50 -13.49 50.79
N LYS A 209 21.05 -12.34 50.38
CA LYS A 209 21.91 -11.52 51.25
C LYS A 209 21.15 -10.97 52.45
N LEU A 210 19.92 -10.48 52.24
CA LEU A 210 19.07 -9.99 53.32
C LEU A 210 18.71 -11.11 54.30
N GLN A 211 18.41 -12.32 53.83
CA GLN A 211 18.15 -13.47 54.68
C GLN A 211 19.35 -13.81 55.56
N HIS A 212 20.56 -13.83 54.99
CA HIS A 212 21.78 -14.05 55.77
C HIS A 212 22.00 -12.99 56.85
N LEU A 213 21.74 -11.72 56.52
CA LEU A 213 21.83 -10.63 57.49
C LEU A 213 20.77 -10.74 58.60
N GLU A 214 19.55 -11.18 58.27
CA GLU A 214 18.49 -11.46 59.25
C GLU A 214 18.91 -12.57 60.21
N ASP A 215 19.40 -13.70 59.68
CA ASP A 215 19.88 -14.83 60.48
C ASP A 215 21.06 -14.44 61.40
N GLU A 216 21.98 -13.59 60.91
CA GLU A 216 23.09 -13.06 61.71
C GLU A 216 22.60 -12.15 62.84
N VAL A 217 21.64 -11.27 62.56
CA VAL A 217 21.05 -10.38 63.57
C VAL A 217 20.32 -11.17 64.64
N ASP A 218 19.51 -12.16 64.25
CA ASP A 218 18.79 -13.04 65.18
C ASP A 218 19.75 -13.84 66.06
N SER A 219 20.84 -14.37 65.47
CA SER A 219 21.89 -15.06 66.22
C SER A 219 22.52 -14.15 67.27
N VAL A 220 22.87 -12.92 66.90
CA VAL A 220 23.45 -11.97 67.85
C VAL A 220 22.45 -11.54 68.92
N TYR A 221 21.20 -11.31 68.55
CA TYR A 221 20.15 -10.99 69.51
C TYR A 221 20.01 -12.12 70.55
N GLY A 222 19.99 -13.38 70.11
CA GLY A 222 20.00 -14.54 71.00
C GLY A 222 21.22 -14.59 71.93
N ASN A 223 22.43 -14.37 71.38
CA ASN A 223 23.67 -14.37 72.15
C ASN A 223 23.74 -13.24 73.18
N VAL A 224 23.27 -12.03 72.84
CA VAL A 224 23.18 -10.89 73.75
C VAL A 224 22.18 -11.17 74.86
N TYR A 225 21.01 -11.69 74.52
CA TYR A 225 19.98 -12.05 75.50
C TYR A 225 20.48 -13.10 76.50
N ASP A 226 21.12 -14.16 76.01
CA ASP A 226 21.68 -15.21 76.86
C ASP A 226 22.80 -14.69 77.78
N THR A 227 23.69 -13.84 77.25
CA THR A 227 24.74 -13.19 78.04
C THR A 227 24.17 -12.23 79.10
N LEU A 228 23.07 -11.53 78.81
CA LEU A 228 22.48 -10.60 79.78
C LEU A 228 21.75 -11.33 80.91
N VAL A 229 21.00 -12.39 80.58
CA VAL A 229 20.07 -13.04 81.52
C VAL A 229 20.70 -14.24 82.23
N ASN A 230 21.57 -14.99 81.55
CA ASN A 230 22.07 -16.27 82.03
C ASN A 230 23.55 -16.28 82.37
N TYR A 231 24.30 -15.20 82.11
CA TYR A 231 25.73 -15.16 82.41
C TYR A 231 26.03 -15.35 83.88
N LYS A 232 26.66 -16.49 84.21
CA LYS A 232 27.05 -16.88 85.57
C LYS A 232 25.91 -16.72 86.59
N ARG A 233 24.66 -16.93 86.16
CA ARG A 233 23.45 -16.79 86.98
C ARG A 233 23.55 -17.55 88.30
N ASP A 234 23.99 -18.81 88.24
CA ASP A 234 24.14 -19.65 89.44
C ASP A 234 25.18 -19.09 90.42
N GLN A 235 26.25 -18.48 89.92
CA GLN A 235 27.29 -17.86 90.74
C GLN A 235 26.78 -16.57 91.40
N LEU A 236 25.96 -15.77 90.69
CA LEU A 236 25.32 -14.58 91.26
C LEU A 236 24.27 -14.94 92.32
N VAL A 237 23.50 -16.01 92.11
CA VAL A 237 22.55 -16.52 93.11
C VAL A 237 23.29 -17.04 94.34
N ALA A 238 24.38 -17.79 94.16
CA ALA A 238 25.22 -18.26 95.25
C ALA A 238 25.94 -17.12 96.00
N HIS A 239 26.38 -16.09 95.28
CA HIS A 239 26.95 -14.88 95.89
C HIS A 239 25.92 -14.16 96.76
N ARG A 240 24.69 -13.96 96.27
CA ARG A 240 23.61 -13.31 97.03
C ARG A 240 23.30 -14.06 98.33
N SER A 241 23.22 -15.39 98.28
CA SER A 241 22.96 -16.19 99.49
C SER A 241 24.12 -16.09 100.48
N ALA A 242 25.37 -16.20 100.02
CA ALA A 242 26.56 -16.06 100.86
C ALA A 242 26.69 -14.65 101.48
N SER A 243 26.46 -13.60 100.68
CA SER A 243 26.49 -12.20 101.14
C SER A 243 25.42 -11.92 102.19
N ASN A 244 24.21 -12.45 102.04
CA ASN A 244 23.15 -12.33 103.04
C ASN A 244 23.53 -12.99 104.37
N VAL A 245 24.16 -14.18 104.32
CA VAL A 245 24.65 -14.89 105.52
C VAL A 245 25.72 -14.07 106.22
N VAL A 246 26.76 -13.62 105.51
CA VAL A 246 27.85 -12.82 106.09
C VAL A 246 27.33 -11.49 106.65
N THR A 247 26.39 -10.84 105.97
CA THR A 247 25.74 -9.60 106.46
C THR A 247 24.97 -9.85 107.76
N SER A 248 24.22 -10.95 107.84
CA SER A 248 23.52 -11.34 109.05
C SER A 248 24.49 -11.65 110.20
N GLU A 249 25.57 -12.37 109.93
CA GLU A 249 26.61 -12.71 110.90
C GLU A 249 27.33 -11.46 111.43
N LEU A 250 27.69 -10.51 110.55
CA LEU A 250 28.27 -9.22 110.93
C LEU A 250 27.34 -8.43 111.85
N SER A 251 26.04 -8.36 111.52
CA SER A 251 25.05 -7.69 112.36
C SER A 251 24.95 -8.31 113.75
N VAL A 252 25.02 -9.65 113.86
CA VAL A 252 24.99 -10.36 115.15
C VAL A 252 26.28 -10.12 115.93
N LEU A 253 27.44 -10.21 115.28
CA LEU A 253 28.73 -9.95 115.92
C LEU A 253 28.83 -8.51 116.42
N GLN A 254 28.34 -7.54 115.66
CA GLN A 254 28.30 -6.14 116.07
C GLN A 254 27.43 -5.93 117.32
N ALA A 255 26.27 -6.60 117.39
CA ALA A 255 25.42 -6.59 118.58
C ALA A 255 26.09 -7.27 119.79
N GLN A 256 26.77 -8.40 119.59
CA GLN A 256 27.50 -9.11 120.65
C GLN A 256 28.69 -8.30 121.18
N ILE A 257 29.44 -7.63 120.31
CA ILE A 257 30.54 -6.72 120.72
C ILE A 257 29.98 -5.59 121.58
N ALA A 258 28.86 -4.98 121.18
CA ALA A 258 28.23 -3.91 121.96
C ALA A 258 27.82 -4.37 123.37
N GLU A 259 27.25 -5.58 123.49
CA GLU A 259 26.87 -6.15 124.79
C GLU A 259 28.08 -6.52 125.65
N VAL A 260 29.15 -7.06 125.05
CA VAL A 260 30.39 -7.39 125.76
C VAL A 260 31.11 -6.12 126.23
N VAL A 261 31.11 -5.05 125.45
CA VAL A 261 31.65 -3.74 125.86
C VAL A 261 30.86 -3.17 127.04
N LYS A 262 29.52 -3.27 126.98
CA LYS A 262 28.64 -2.83 128.07
C LYS A 262 28.92 -3.60 129.36
N THR A 263 28.93 -4.93 129.31
CA THR A 263 29.22 -5.78 130.48
C THR A 263 30.64 -5.61 131.01
N LYS A 264 31.62 -5.29 130.15
CA LYS A 264 32.97 -4.90 130.59
C LYS A 264 32.93 -3.62 131.40
N SER A 265 32.26 -2.58 130.90
CA SER A 265 32.16 -1.28 131.60
C SER A 265 31.46 -1.41 132.95
N GLU A 266 30.37 -2.17 133.03
CA GLU A 266 29.67 -2.46 134.29
C GLU A 266 30.59 -3.22 135.28
N GLY A 267 31.41 -4.15 134.79
CA GLY A 267 32.39 -4.87 135.59
C GLY A 267 33.55 -3.99 136.09
N GLU A 268 34.02 -3.04 135.27
CA GLU A 268 35.03 -2.05 135.66
C GLU A 268 34.51 -1.10 136.75
N ASP A 269 33.27 -0.63 136.60
CA ASP A 269 32.57 0.19 137.60
C ASP A 269 32.43 -0.56 138.94
N GLU A 270 32.08 -1.85 138.91
CA GLU A 270 32.01 -2.70 140.11
C GLU A 270 33.37 -2.91 140.79
N VAL A 271 34.47 -2.97 140.02
CA VAL A 271 35.84 -3.01 140.55
C VAL A 271 36.20 -1.67 141.19
N GLN A 272 35.90 -0.56 140.53
CA GLN A 272 36.14 0.78 141.07
C GLN A 272 35.35 1.04 142.36
N LYS A 273 34.08 0.62 142.41
CA LYS A 273 33.27 0.72 143.63
C LYS A 273 33.85 -0.10 144.78
N ALA A 274 34.28 -1.33 144.52
CA ALA A 274 34.91 -2.17 145.53
C ALA A 274 36.27 -1.61 146.00
N LEU A 275 37.05 -0.99 145.12
CA LEU A 275 38.28 -0.29 145.49
C LEU A 275 38.01 0.93 146.39
N ALA A 276 36.93 1.68 146.13
CA ALA A 276 36.52 2.80 146.98
C ALA A 276 36.05 2.32 148.37
N GLU A 277 35.26 1.25 148.43
CA GLU A 277 34.85 0.59 149.68
C GLU A 277 36.08 0.08 150.46
N LEU A 278 37.06 -0.52 149.77
CA LEU A 278 38.32 -0.95 150.38
C LEU A 278 39.09 0.22 150.98
N GLY A 279 39.23 1.33 150.25
CA GLY A 279 39.88 2.54 150.75
C GLY A 279 39.21 3.09 152.02
N SER A 280 37.87 3.06 152.09
CA SER A 280 37.15 3.45 153.31
C SER A 280 37.43 2.52 154.50
N LEU A 281 37.52 1.21 154.25
CA LEU A 281 37.81 0.22 155.26
C LEU A 281 39.27 0.32 155.77
N GLU A 282 40.22 0.63 154.88
CA GLU A 282 41.62 0.92 155.24
C GLU A 282 41.73 2.15 156.15
N GLU A 283 41.00 3.23 155.85
CA GLU A 283 40.92 4.42 156.71
C GLU A 283 40.35 4.09 158.09
N GLU A 284 39.26 3.31 158.16
CA GLU A 284 38.67 2.89 159.44
C GLU A 284 39.63 2.02 160.27
N ILE A 285 40.35 1.07 159.63
CA ILE A 285 41.38 0.25 160.29
C ILE A 285 42.52 1.13 160.83
N GLY A 286 42.93 2.14 160.07
CA GLY A 286 43.96 3.11 160.47
C GLY A 286 43.56 3.94 161.69
N ALA A 287 42.28 4.24 161.85
CA ALA A 287 41.74 5.06 162.95
C ALA A 287 41.63 4.31 164.30
N ILE A 288 41.78 2.99 164.34
CA ILE A 288 41.63 2.18 165.57
C ILE A 288 42.81 2.42 166.53
N GLN A 289 42.54 3.06 167.66
CA GLN A 289 43.51 3.27 168.74
C GLN A 289 43.61 2.05 169.67
N LEU A 290 44.76 1.39 169.65
CA LEU A 290 45.00 0.15 170.40
C LEU A 290 45.41 0.36 171.87
N MET A 291 45.78 1.60 172.24
CA MET A 291 46.22 1.97 173.58
C MET A 291 45.36 3.10 174.12
N LYS A 292 44.89 2.95 175.36
CA LYS A 292 44.26 4.03 176.14
C LYS A 292 44.81 3.99 177.56
N ASP A 293 45.38 5.09 178.03
CA ASP A 293 45.92 5.25 179.39
C ASP A 293 46.89 4.13 179.84
N GLY A 294 47.82 3.77 178.95
CA GLY A 294 48.87 2.76 179.23
C GLY A 294 48.39 1.30 179.21
N HIS A 295 47.11 1.04 178.91
CA HIS A 295 46.54 -0.30 178.85
C HIS A 295 46.15 -0.66 177.42
N VAL A 296 46.46 -1.88 177.00
CA VAL A 296 46.09 -2.41 175.68
C VAL A 296 44.60 -2.76 175.68
N ASN A 297 43.84 -2.16 174.77
CA ASN A 297 42.43 -2.48 174.62
C ASN A 297 42.26 -3.72 173.73
N GLN A 298 42.16 -4.88 174.37
CA GLN A 298 42.05 -6.17 173.67
C GLN A 298 40.81 -6.25 172.76
N ALA A 299 39.74 -5.50 173.04
CA ALA A 299 38.57 -5.42 172.17
C ALA A 299 38.85 -4.64 170.87
N GLN A 300 39.64 -3.55 170.94
CA GLN A 300 40.10 -2.81 169.76
C GLN A 300 41.05 -3.64 168.91
N VAL A 301 41.94 -4.44 169.53
CA VAL A 301 42.81 -5.40 168.81
C VAL A 301 41.99 -6.46 168.08
N ALA A 302 40.98 -7.05 168.74
CA ALA A 302 40.10 -8.05 168.12
C ALA A 302 39.23 -7.44 167.00
N ARG A 303 38.76 -6.19 167.15
CA ARG A 303 38.05 -5.46 166.10
C ARG A 303 38.95 -5.21 164.89
N LYS A 304 40.17 -4.72 165.11
CA LYS A 304 41.16 -4.48 164.04
C LYS A 304 41.48 -5.76 163.27
N ARG A 305 41.63 -6.90 163.97
CA ARG A 305 41.84 -8.21 163.31
C ARG A 305 40.65 -8.64 162.45
N ARG A 306 39.41 -8.48 162.91
CA ARG A 306 38.22 -8.77 162.10
C ARG A 306 38.16 -7.88 160.85
N MET A 307 38.41 -6.58 161.00
CA MET A 307 38.43 -5.67 159.87
C MET A 307 39.58 -5.98 158.89
N HIS A 308 40.75 -6.39 159.36
CA HIS A 308 41.80 -6.90 158.45
C HIS A 308 41.38 -8.17 157.70
N GLN A 309 40.62 -9.08 158.33
CA GLN A 309 40.06 -10.24 157.62
C GLN A 309 39.01 -9.82 156.58
N GLU A 310 38.17 -8.83 156.90
CA GLU A 310 37.22 -8.22 155.95
C GLU A 310 37.95 -7.52 154.79
N MET A 311 39.09 -6.87 155.05
CA MET A 311 39.96 -6.26 154.05
C MET A 311 40.57 -7.30 153.12
N GLU A 312 41.10 -8.39 153.66
CA GLU A 312 41.64 -9.52 152.89
C GLU A 312 40.55 -10.16 152.02
N ALA A 313 39.35 -10.37 152.56
CA ALA A 313 38.20 -10.88 151.81
C ALA A 313 37.76 -9.91 150.69
N MET A 314 37.82 -8.59 150.92
CA MET A 314 37.49 -7.59 149.91
C MET A 314 38.56 -7.50 148.82
N LEU A 315 39.85 -7.63 149.16
CA LEU A 315 40.95 -7.73 148.19
C LEU A 315 40.80 -8.97 147.29
N GLU A 316 40.45 -10.12 147.87
CA GLU A 316 40.12 -11.34 147.11
C GLU A 316 38.89 -11.12 146.21
N GLY A 317 37.87 -10.42 146.71
CA GLY A 317 36.71 -9.96 145.94
C GLY A 317 37.04 -9.02 144.77
N ILE A 318 38.02 -8.13 144.95
CA ILE A 318 38.49 -7.22 143.89
C ILE A 318 39.27 -7.99 142.84
N GLU A 319 40.14 -8.92 143.22
CA GLU A 319 40.91 -9.71 142.26
C GLU A 319 40.01 -10.67 141.46
N THR A 320 38.99 -11.26 142.09
CA THR A 320 37.98 -12.05 141.38
C THR A 320 37.16 -11.20 140.38
N LYS A 321 36.80 -9.96 140.74
CA LYS A 321 36.15 -9.03 139.80
C LYS A 321 37.10 -8.59 138.67
N ARG A 322 38.37 -8.29 138.96
CA ARG A 322 39.39 -7.95 137.95
C ARG A 322 39.65 -9.09 136.98
N THR A 323 39.75 -10.33 137.47
CA THR A 323 39.90 -11.51 136.60
C THR A 323 38.67 -11.74 135.72
N ARG A 324 37.47 -11.47 136.23
CA ARG A 324 36.23 -11.45 135.43
C ARG A 324 36.29 -10.39 134.32
N VAL A 325 36.66 -9.15 134.63
CA VAL A 325 36.83 -8.07 133.63
C VAL A 325 37.87 -8.44 132.57
N ARG A 326 39.02 -8.98 132.97
CA ARG A 326 40.05 -9.48 132.03
C ARG A 326 39.50 -10.56 131.09
N THR A 327 38.65 -11.46 131.60
CA THR A 327 38.00 -12.51 130.78
C THR A 327 36.96 -11.94 129.82
N ILE A 328 36.24 -10.88 130.21
CA ILE A 328 35.34 -10.16 129.31
C ILE A 328 36.14 -9.43 128.22
N GLU A 329 37.29 -8.84 128.58
CA GLU A 329 38.19 -8.16 127.65
C GLU A 329 38.81 -9.12 126.63
N THR A 330 39.20 -10.33 127.01
CA THR A 330 39.66 -11.34 126.04
C THR A 330 38.54 -11.74 125.07
N LYS A 331 37.31 -11.92 125.56
CA LYS A 331 36.13 -12.19 124.70
C LYS A 331 35.83 -11.03 123.75
N GLN A 332 36.01 -9.79 124.20
CA GLN A 332 35.85 -8.61 123.34
C GLN A 332 36.85 -8.63 122.19
N GLN A 333 38.12 -8.93 122.47
CA GLN A 333 39.17 -9.02 121.44
C GLN A 333 38.89 -10.16 120.45
N GLU A 334 38.45 -11.33 120.94
CA GLU A 334 38.05 -12.46 120.10
C GLU A 334 36.90 -12.08 119.16
N LEU A 335 35.83 -11.47 119.68
CA LEU A 335 34.70 -11.03 118.86
C LEU A 335 35.09 -9.95 117.85
N GLN A 336 35.96 -9.01 118.21
CA GLN A 336 36.49 -8.00 117.28
C GLN A 336 37.34 -8.63 116.18
N SER A 337 38.14 -9.64 116.49
CA SER A 337 38.92 -10.38 115.50
C SER A 337 38.02 -11.13 114.51
N LEU A 338 36.94 -11.74 115.01
CA LEU A 338 35.96 -12.47 114.20
C LEU A 338 35.13 -11.52 113.32
N HIS A 339 34.73 -10.35 113.85
CA HIS A 339 34.07 -9.31 113.07
C HIS A 339 34.95 -8.84 111.90
N LYS A 340 36.24 -8.57 112.16
CA LYS A 340 37.19 -8.18 111.11
C LYS A 340 37.36 -9.28 110.05
N GLN A 341 37.44 -10.55 110.46
CA GLN A 341 37.50 -11.67 109.52
C GLN A 341 36.25 -11.71 108.62
N LYS A 342 35.07 -11.53 109.20
CA LYS A 342 33.79 -11.54 108.47
C LYS A 342 33.65 -10.34 107.54
N GLU A 343 34.16 -9.16 107.90
CA GLU A 343 34.24 -8.01 106.99
C GLU A 343 35.16 -8.30 105.80
N ASP A 344 36.29 -8.98 106.02
CA ASP A 344 37.20 -9.34 104.94
C ASP A 344 36.63 -10.44 104.02
N GLU A 345 35.84 -11.37 104.58
CA GLU A 345 35.01 -12.32 103.80
C GLU A 345 33.99 -11.57 102.92
N MET A 346 33.32 -10.54 103.46
CA MET A 346 32.38 -9.71 102.70
C MET A 346 33.09 -8.94 101.57
N LYS A 347 34.23 -8.30 101.83
CA LYS A 347 35.05 -7.66 100.77
C LYS A 347 35.52 -8.67 99.71
N GLY A 348 35.75 -9.92 100.10
CA GLY A 348 36.05 -11.02 99.18
C GLY A 348 34.90 -11.31 98.23
N LEU A 349 33.69 -11.47 98.78
CA LEU A 349 32.47 -11.66 98.01
C LEU A 349 32.20 -10.46 97.10
N GLU A 350 32.29 -9.22 97.57
CA GLU A 350 32.07 -8.01 96.75
C GLU A 350 33.00 -7.95 95.54
N ARG A 351 34.29 -8.27 95.72
CA ARG A 351 35.26 -8.34 94.61
C ARG A 351 34.87 -9.39 93.57
N GLN A 352 34.38 -10.55 94.01
CA GLN A 352 33.91 -11.60 93.10
C GLN A 352 32.69 -11.15 92.30
N LEU A 353 31.72 -10.46 92.92
CA LEU A 353 30.56 -9.92 92.22
C LEU A 353 30.96 -8.91 91.14
N VAL A 354 31.83 -7.96 91.48
CA VAL A 354 32.34 -6.96 90.53
C VAL A 354 33.05 -7.64 89.36
N GLN A 355 33.86 -8.66 89.63
CA GLN A 355 34.54 -9.41 88.58
C GLN A 355 33.54 -10.07 87.61
N ILE A 356 32.51 -10.74 88.13
CA ILE A 356 31.47 -11.37 87.30
C ILE A 356 30.76 -10.32 86.43
N LEU A 357 30.40 -9.16 86.99
CA LEU A 357 29.73 -8.09 86.24
C LEU A 357 30.63 -7.47 85.15
N VAL A 358 31.92 -7.27 85.43
CA VAL A 358 32.88 -6.75 84.44
C VAL A 358 33.11 -7.75 83.32
N GLU A 359 33.20 -9.05 83.63
CA GLU A 359 33.32 -10.09 82.61
C GLU A 359 32.06 -10.18 81.74
N GLN A 360 30.87 -10.05 82.33
CA GLN A 360 29.60 -9.96 81.59
C GLN A 360 29.59 -8.76 80.64
N GLN A 361 29.98 -7.58 81.12
CA GLN A 361 30.07 -6.37 80.31
C GLN A 361 31.07 -6.52 79.16
N LYS A 362 32.22 -7.17 79.40
CA LYS A 362 33.24 -7.43 78.37
C LYS A 362 32.72 -8.35 77.27
N GLN A 363 31.96 -9.39 77.63
CA GLN A 363 31.35 -10.31 76.65
C GLN A 363 30.27 -9.60 75.82
N LEU A 364 29.40 -8.81 76.44
CA LEU A 364 28.41 -8.00 75.74
C LEU A 364 29.07 -7.00 74.78
N LEU A 365 30.14 -6.31 75.21
CA LEU A 365 30.88 -5.40 74.35
C LEU A 365 31.47 -6.13 73.15
N THR A 366 32.04 -7.32 73.36
CA THR A 366 32.60 -8.14 72.27
C THR A 366 31.54 -8.48 71.24
N LEU A 367 30.36 -8.95 71.67
CA LEU A 367 29.22 -9.25 70.79
C LEU A 367 28.75 -8.01 70.01
N VAL A 368 28.59 -6.87 70.69
CA VAL A 368 28.17 -5.60 70.04
C VAL A 368 29.22 -5.08 69.06
N THR A 369 30.50 -5.18 69.39
CA THR A 369 31.59 -4.78 68.47
C THR A 369 31.67 -5.67 67.24
N SER A 370 31.39 -6.97 67.38
CA SER A 370 31.35 -7.92 66.26
C SER A 370 30.24 -7.54 65.25
N VAL A 371 29.05 -7.17 65.74
CA VAL A 371 27.94 -6.64 64.90
C VAL A 371 28.33 -5.33 64.19
N LYS A 372 29.05 -4.46 64.90
CA LYS A 372 29.52 -3.19 64.30
C LYS A 372 30.52 -3.43 63.17
N THR A 373 31.36 -4.46 63.28
CA THR A 373 32.32 -4.81 62.22
C THR A 373 31.63 -5.46 61.02
N THR A 374 30.68 -6.38 61.22
CA THR A 374 29.93 -7.01 60.11
C THR A 374 29.08 -5.99 59.34
N SER A 375 28.36 -5.11 60.04
CA SER A 375 27.57 -4.03 59.41
C SER A 375 28.43 -2.99 58.66
N SER A 376 29.71 -2.82 59.00
CA SER A 376 30.63 -1.91 58.31
C SER A 376 31.26 -2.52 57.05
N SER A 377 31.50 -3.83 57.04
CA SER A 377 32.13 -4.54 55.92
C SER A 377 31.20 -4.65 54.70
N ASP A 378 29.88 -4.72 54.92
CA ASP A 378 28.90 -4.83 53.84
C ASP A 378 28.58 -3.51 53.13
N ARG A 379 28.81 -2.36 53.76
CA ARG A 379 28.64 -1.04 53.10
C ARG A 379 29.73 -0.76 52.06
N SER A 380 30.89 -1.42 52.14
CA SER A 380 31.96 -1.28 51.15
C SER A 380 31.81 -2.17 49.90
N SER A 381 30.91 -3.16 49.90
CA SER A 381 30.77 -4.11 48.78
C SER A 381 29.63 -3.80 47.81
N SER A 382 28.83 -2.75 48.07
CA SER A 382 27.60 -2.44 47.32
C SER A 382 27.70 -1.26 46.34
N VAL A 383 28.89 -0.92 45.83
CA VAL A 383 29.03 0.01 44.70
C VAL A 383 29.50 -0.76 43.46
N PRO A 384 28.58 -1.14 42.55
CA PRO A 384 28.97 -1.51 41.20
C PRO A 384 29.14 -0.24 40.36
N ALA A 385 30.22 -0.19 39.57
CA ALA A 385 30.41 0.75 38.48
C ALA A 385 29.49 0.44 37.30
#